data_AF-A0A815NHT5-F1
#
_entry.id   AF-A0A815NHT5-F1
#
_cell.length_a   1.000
_cell.length_b   1.000
_cell.length_c   1.000
_cell.angle_alpha   90.00
_cell.angle_beta   90.00
_cell.angle_gamma   90.00
#
_symmetry.space_group_name_H-M   'P 1'
#
loop_
_entity.id
_entity.type
_entity.pdbx_description
1 polymer ?
#
loop_
_entity_poly.entity_id
_entity_poly.type
_entity_poly.pdbx_seq_one_letter_code
_entity_poly.pdbx_strand_id
1 'polypeptide(L)'
;MLFHRSQYVQGISKIFIQQRRIYTETYQLEELQRLYDLLKHESLSKTHSLSKKMDPNGIFSNNELNLQKIQVYGFDFDYTLARYKSSLHSLIYDHAKEFLVKNLKYPDDLMNFCFRPGMGARGLHLDIKRGWLMKLDSYHNIQLGTVYRGMNAISAEEVIAAHNGTKLSIDIVGYLGKTTNMFQFVDIFSIPEITLLRDVTQYFIDNNIPFGSEYVFYDLLKHESLSKVAQSSDTRDIMLKQYIEQIYTDLHVRIRNNHHQQQQEEQEEECSTNTTVVVCD
;
A
#
# COMPACT_ATOMS: atom_id res chain seq x y z
N MET A 1 33.57 6.67 -36.15
CA MET A 1 34.05 7.95 -36.73
C MET A 1 32.89 8.55 -37.48
N LEU A 2 32.41 9.77 -37.29
CA LEU A 2 32.88 10.96 -36.57
C LEU A 2 31.62 11.75 -36.13
N PHE A 3 31.74 12.41 -34.98
CA PHE A 3 30.80 13.38 -34.44
C PHE A 3 30.72 14.64 -35.32
N HIS A 4 29.53 15.27 -35.41
CA HIS A 4 29.41 16.69 -35.05
C HIS A 4 27.96 17.09 -34.71
N ARG A 5 27.80 17.74 -33.55
CA ARG A 5 26.61 18.45 -33.06
C ARG A 5 26.39 19.76 -33.80
N SER A 6 25.12 20.18 -33.94
CA SER A 6 24.53 21.53 -33.78
C SER A 6 23.10 21.48 -34.35
N GLN A 7 21.99 22.00 -33.82
CA GLN A 7 21.64 22.85 -32.69
C GLN A 7 20.09 22.72 -32.56
N TYR A 8 19.60 22.61 -31.32
CA TYR A 8 18.24 22.91 -30.84
C TYR A 8 17.14 23.18 -31.88
N VAL A 9 16.28 22.19 -32.11
CA VAL A 9 14.95 22.40 -32.69
C VAL A 9 13.96 22.65 -31.56
N GLN A 10 13.35 23.83 -31.64
CA GLN A 10 12.27 24.35 -30.84
C GLN A 10 11.02 23.44 -30.87
N GLY A 11 10.24 23.50 -29.79
CA GLY A 11 8.83 23.11 -29.79
C GLY A 11 8.58 21.64 -29.46
N ILE A 12 8.33 21.35 -28.18
CA ILE A 12 7.65 20.10 -27.80
C ILE A 12 6.19 20.25 -28.22
N SER A 13 5.87 19.84 -29.44
CA SER A 13 4.50 19.60 -29.87
C SER A 13 4.03 18.25 -29.31
N LYS A 14 3.11 18.28 -28.35
CA LYS A 14 2.35 17.09 -27.93
C LYS A 14 0.94 17.15 -28.50
N ILE A 15 0.58 16.08 -29.18
CA ILE A 15 -0.69 15.85 -29.87
C ILE A 15 -1.76 15.47 -28.83
N PHE A 16 -2.89 16.18 -28.81
CA PHE A 16 -4.10 15.73 -28.12
C PHE A 16 -5.25 15.62 -29.10
N ILE A 17 -5.80 14.41 -29.23
CA ILE A 17 -7.00 14.10 -30.01
C ILE A 17 -8.21 14.35 -29.10
N GLN A 18 -8.86 15.50 -29.28
CA GLN A 18 -10.29 15.62 -29.01
C GLN A 18 -10.93 16.27 -30.23
N GLN A 19 -12.05 15.68 -30.67
CA GLN A 19 -12.83 16.15 -31.81
C GLN A 19 -13.32 17.58 -31.58
N ARG A 20 -12.55 18.58 -32.02
CA ARG A 20 -12.96 19.93 -32.48
C ARG A 20 -11.71 20.83 -32.62
N ARG A 21 -11.38 21.18 -33.87
CA ARG A 21 -10.48 22.24 -34.36
C ARG A 21 -9.11 22.45 -33.66
N ILE A 22 -8.05 22.24 -34.46
CA ILE A 22 -6.64 22.43 -34.09
C ILE A 22 -6.34 23.92 -33.93
N TYR A 23 -5.91 24.33 -32.74
CA TYR A 23 -5.24 25.61 -32.49
C TYR A 23 -3.84 25.34 -31.95
N THR A 24 -2.81 25.87 -32.61
CA THR A 24 -1.43 25.88 -32.11
C THR A 24 -1.18 27.22 -31.43
N GLU A 25 -1.24 27.25 -30.11
CA GLU A 25 -0.84 28.41 -29.32
C GLU A 25 0.45 28.09 -28.56
N THR A 26 1.41 29.01 -28.59
CA THR A 26 2.65 28.95 -27.82
C THR A 26 2.40 29.49 -26.43
N TYR A 27 2.29 28.61 -25.43
CA TYR A 27 2.12 29.00 -24.03
C TYR A 27 3.47 29.40 -23.41
N GLN A 28 3.51 30.49 -22.64
CA GLN A 28 4.67 30.81 -21.81
C GLN A 28 4.73 29.89 -20.58
N LEU A 29 5.93 29.70 -20.00
CA LEU A 29 6.14 28.78 -18.87
C LEU A 29 5.24 29.10 -17.67
N GLU A 30 5.06 30.39 -17.36
CA GLU A 30 4.19 30.87 -16.28
C GLU A 30 2.71 30.48 -16.51
N GLU A 31 2.29 30.48 -17.77
CA GLU A 31 0.92 30.14 -18.15
C GLU A 31 0.66 28.64 -18.06
N LEU A 32 1.65 27.81 -18.43
CA LEU A 32 1.62 26.37 -18.20
C LEU A 32 1.57 26.03 -16.71
N GLN A 33 2.32 26.77 -15.89
CA GLN A 33 2.36 26.57 -14.46
C GLN A 33 1.02 26.95 -13.81
N ARG A 34 0.43 28.07 -14.22
CA ARG A 34 -0.92 28.48 -13.82
C ARG A 34 -1.98 27.48 -14.24
N LEU A 35 -1.92 26.97 -15.47
CA LEU A 35 -2.83 25.92 -15.96
C LEU A 35 -2.67 24.63 -15.16
N TYR A 36 -1.44 24.23 -14.85
CA TYR A 36 -1.16 23.08 -14.00
C TYR A 36 -1.76 23.25 -12.60
N ASP A 37 -1.57 24.41 -11.97
CA ASP A 37 -2.10 24.68 -10.63
C ASP A 37 -3.63 24.73 -10.62
N LEU A 38 -4.25 25.32 -11.65
CA LEU A 38 -5.70 25.29 -11.85
C LEU A 38 -6.22 23.86 -11.99
N LEU A 39 -5.63 23.05 -12.88
CA LEU A 39 -6.03 21.66 -13.11
C LEU A 39 -5.78 20.79 -11.88
N LYS A 40 -4.70 21.03 -11.13
CA LYS A 40 -4.40 20.36 -9.86
C LYS A 40 -5.46 20.67 -8.82
N HIS A 41 -5.85 21.93 -8.67
CA HIS A 41 -6.90 22.35 -7.74
C HIS A 41 -8.29 21.82 -8.14
N GLU A 42 -8.60 21.85 -9.43
CA GLU A 42 -9.84 21.28 -9.98
C GLU A 42 -9.88 19.75 -9.81
N SER A 43 -8.75 19.06 -9.99
CA SER A 43 -8.65 17.63 -9.75
C SER A 43 -8.80 17.27 -8.27
N LEU A 44 -8.18 18.05 -7.37
CA LEU A 44 -8.30 17.87 -5.92
C LEU A 44 -9.74 18.11 -5.42
N SER A 45 -10.42 19.12 -5.96
CA SER A 45 -11.83 19.39 -5.65
C SER A 45 -12.77 18.33 -6.27
N LYS A 46 -12.47 17.81 -7.46
CA LYS A 46 -13.18 16.67 -8.07
C LYS A 46 -12.88 15.34 -7.38
N THR A 47 -11.70 15.12 -6.79
CA THR A 47 -11.44 13.93 -5.96
C THR A 47 -12.33 13.89 -4.73
N HIS A 48 -12.73 15.06 -4.19
CA HIS A 48 -13.75 15.16 -3.16
C HIS A 48 -15.16 14.78 -3.66
N SER A 49 -15.41 14.80 -4.97
CA SER A 49 -16.66 14.32 -5.61
C SER A 49 -16.58 12.88 -6.11
N LEU A 50 -15.37 12.35 -6.35
CA LEU A 50 -15.11 10.91 -6.56
C LEU A 50 -15.19 10.11 -5.26
N SER A 51 -15.35 10.76 -4.11
CA SER A 51 -15.75 10.12 -2.86
C SER A 51 -17.20 9.62 -2.87
N LYS A 52 -17.72 9.19 -4.04
CA LYS A 52 -18.83 8.26 -4.06
C LYS A 52 -18.29 7.05 -3.29
N LYS A 53 -18.77 6.90 -2.06
CA LYS A 53 -18.32 5.87 -1.10
C LYS A 53 -18.26 4.57 -1.89
N MET A 54 -17.05 4.08 -2.17
CA MET A 54 -16.88 2.85 -2.95
C MET A 54 -17.70 1.78 -2.25
N ASP A 55 -18.49 1.02 -3.02
CA ASP A 55 -19.28 -0.04 -2.44
C ASP A 55 -18.30 -1.02 -1.74
N PRO A 56 -18.37 -1.19 -0.41
CA PRO A 56 -17.49 -2.10 0.29
C PRO A 56 -17.65 -3.56 -0.16
N ASN A 57 -18.75 -3.88 -0.83
CA ASN A 57 -19.01 -5.20 -1.43
C ASN A 57 -18.76 -5.24 -2.94
N GLY A 58 -18.29 -4.13 -3.54
CA GLY A 58 -18.03 -4.04 -4.96
C GLY A 58 -16.89 -4.97 -5.40
N ILE A 59 -17.11 -5.74 -6.46
CA ILE A 59 -16.08 -6.57 -7.10
C ILE A 59 -15.52 -5.80 -8.29
N PHE A 60 -14.22 -5.50 -8.24
CA PHE A 60 -13.51 -4.78 -9.30
C PHE A 60 -12.75 -5.76 -10.19
N SER A 61 -12.87 -5.58 -11.51
CA SER A 61 -12.22 -6.44 -12.49
C SER A 61 -11.15 -5.66 -13.25
N ASN A 62 -9.95 -6.24 -13.31
CA ASN A 62 -8.88 -5.78 -14.19
C ASN A 62 -8.94 -6.47 -15.57
N ASN A 63 -9.37 -7.73 -15.61
CA ASN A 63 -9.43 -8.57 -16.81
C ASN A 63 -10.75 -9.36 -16.82
N GLU A 64 -11.27 -9.67 -18.00
CA GLU A 64 -12.46 -10.50 -18.14
C GLU A 64 -12.22 -11.91 -17.55
N LEU A 65 -13.14 -12.36 -16.69
CA LEU A 65 -13.11 -13.68 -16.07
C LEU A 65 -14.52 -14.28 -16.08
N ASN A 66 -14.66 -15.49 -16.63
CA ASN A 66 -15.91 -16.22 -16.61
C ASN A 66 -15.92 -17.26 -15.47
N LEU A 67 -16.59 -16.92 -14.36
CA LEU A 67 -16.69 -17.77 -13.17
C LEU A 67 -17.41 -19.10 -13.42
N GLN A 68 -18.28 -19.20 -14.43
CA GLN A 68 -18.96 -20.46 -14.78
C GLN A 68 -17.98 -21.55 -15.23
N LYS A 69 -16.82 -21.16 -15.76
CA LYS A 69 -15.78 -22.10 -16.22
C LYS A 69 -14.82 -22.51 -15.11
N ILE A 70 -14.92 -21.92 -13.92
CA ILE A 70 -14.00 -22.18 -12.80
C ILE A 70 -14.60 -23.28 -11.91
N GLN A 71 -13.90 -24.41 -11.82
CA GLN A 71 -14.33 -25.58 -11.03
C GLN A 71 -13.76 -25.59 -9.61
N VAL A 72 -12.59 -24.96 -9.41
CA VAL A 72 -11.86 -24.99 -8.14
C VAL A 72 -11.54 -23.56 -7.73
N TYR A 73 -11.88 -23.22 -6.49
CA TYR A 73 -11.58 -21.95 -5.87
C TYR A 73 -10.58 -22.18 -4.74
N GLY A 74 -9.35 -21.70 -4.94
CA GLY A 74 -8.33 -21.68 -3.90
C GLY A 74 -8.35 -20.34 -3.17
N PHE A 75 -8.29 -20.38 -1.85
CA PHE A 75 -8.18 -19.17 -1.02
C PHE A 75 -6.89 -19.24 -0.22
N ASP A 76 -6.15 -18.14 -0.20
CA ASP A 76 -5.14 -17.91 0.82
C ASP A 76 -5.81 -17.79 2.19
N PHE A 77 -5.07 -18.05 3.27
CA PHE A 77 -5.62 -18.01 4.61
C PHE A 77 -5.52 -16.61 5.22
N ASP A 78 -4.29 -16.13 5.42
CA ASP A 78 -4.00 -14.89 6.12
C ASP A 78 -4.43 -13.67 5.30
N TYR A 79 -5.16 -12.75 5.94
CA TYR A 79 -5.77 -11.55 5.35
C TYR A 79 -6.71 -11.78 4.15
N THR A 80 -6.97 -13.04 3.77
CA THR A 80 -7.96 -13.43 2.75
C THR A 80 -9.20 -14.04 3.40
N LEU A 81 -9.04 -15.14 4.15
CA LEU A 81 -10.11 -15.72 4.96
C LEU A 81 -10.07 -15.20 6.39
N ALA A 82 -8.88 -15.16 6.99
CA ALA A 82 -8.63 -14.67 8.34
C ALA A 82 -8.23 -13.20 8.33
N ARG A 83 -9.08 -12.33 8.87
CA ARG A 83 -8.86 -10.90 8.99
C ARG A 83 -8.39 -10.59 10.41
N TYR A 84 -7.18 -10.07 10.51
CA TYR A 84 -6.59 -9.70 11.79
C TYR A 84 -6.88 -8.24 12.17
N LYS A 85 -7.02 -8.01 13.48
CA LYS A 85 -7.14 -6.69 14.09
C LYS A 85 -5.76 -6.02 14.12
N SER A 86 -5.75 -4.70 14.24
CA SER A 86 -4.52 -3.89 14.34
C SER A 86 -3.64 -4.27 15.54
N SER A 87 -4.19 -4.93 16.56
CA SER A 87 -3.42 -5.47 17.69
C SER A 87 -2.36 -6.49 17.28
N LEU A 88 -2.57 -7.23 16.18
CA LEU A 88 -1.55 -8.13 15.65
C LEU A 88 -0.31 -7.37 15.17
N HIS A 89 -0.50 -6.21 14.54
CA HIS A 89 0.61 -5.36 14.11
C HIS A 89 1.42 -4.83 15.29
N SER A 90 0.74 -4.43 16.37
CA SER A 90 1.42 -4.03 17.62
C SER A 90 2.24 -5.18 18.20
N LEU A 91 1.68 -6.39 18.24
CA LEU A 91 2.37 -7.57 18.73
C LEU A 91 3.64 -7.90 17.94
N ILE A 92 3.55 -7.87 16.61
CA ILE A 92 4.69 -8.13 15.73
C ILE A 92 5.78 -7.08 15.96
N TYR A 93 5.38 -5.80 16.04
CA TYR A 93 6.28 -4.69 16.33
C TYR A 93 6.99 -4.87 17.68
N ASP A 94 6.24 -5.17 18.74
CA ASP A 94 6.78 -5.27 20.09
C ASP A 94 7.77 -6.43 20.23
N HIS A 95 7.43 -7.60 19.70
CA HIS A 95 8.35 -8.74 19.70
C HIS A 95 9.62 -8.49 18.88
N ALA A 96 9.50 -7.86 17.72
CA ALA A 96 10.66 -7.55 16.90
C ALA A 96 11.58 -6.54 17.59
N LYS A 97 11.01 -5.47 18.16
CA LYS A 97 11.72 -4.50 19.00
C LYS A 97 12.42 -5.19 20.18
N GLU A 98 11.73 -6.07 20.89
CA GLU A 98 12.32 -6.84 21.99
C GLU A 98 13.51 -7.69 21.55
N PHE A 99 13.41 -8.34 20.40
CA PHE A 99 14.50 -9.12 19.83
C PHE A 99 15.72 -8.26 19.52
N LEU A 100 15.52 -7.08 18.90
CA LEU A 100 16.64 -6.16 18.63
C LEU A 100 17.38 -5.77 19.91
N VAL A 101 16.66 -5.42 20.96
CA VAL A 101 17.24 -4.98 22.23
C VAL A 101 17.91 -6.16 22.96
N LYS A 102 17.18 -7.26 23.17
CA LYS A 102 17.65 -8.39 23.98
C LYS A 102 18.74 -9.20 23.28
N ASN A 103 18.59 -9.49 21.99
CA ASN A 103 19.44 -10.40 21.25
C ASN A 103 20.53 -9.68 20.45
N LEU A 104 20.19 -8.56 19.81
CA LEU A 104 21.14 -7.80 18.97
C LEU A 104 21.76 -6.59 19.66
N LYS A 105 21.41 -6.35 20.94
CA LYS A 105 21.98 -5.29 21.79
C LYS A 105 21.79 -3.89 21.22
N TYR A 106 20.66 -3.67 20.56
CA TYR A 106 20.21 -2.32 20.25
C TYR A 106 19.88 -1.57 21.55
N PRO A 107 19.90 -0.22 21.55
CA PRO A 107 19.70 0.58 22.75
C PRO A 107 18.40 0.27 23.50
N ASP A 108 18.48 0.14 24.82
CA ASP A 108 17.34 -0.20 25.69
C ASP A 108 16.20 0.81 25.58
N ASP A 109 16.51 2.08 25.28
CA ASP A 109 15.52 3.15 25.11
C ASP A 109 14.50 2.86 24.00
N LEU A 110 14.84 2.01 23.02
CA LEU A 110 13.90 1.57 22.00
C LEU A 110 12.68 0.87 22.60
N MET A 111 12.80 0.22 23.76
CA MET A 111 11.68 -0.45 24.45
C MET A 111 10.52 0.50 24.77
N ASN A 112 10.80 1.80 24.89
CA ASN A 112 9.79 2.83 25.16
C ASN A 112 8.91 3.13 23.95
N PHE A 113 9.25 2.64 22.76
CA PHE A 113 8.51 2.91 21.53
C PHE A 113 7.32 1.97 21.38
N CYS A 114 6.23 2.46 20.82
CA CYS A 114 5.01 1.68 20.55
C CYS A 114 4.61 1.78 19.07
N PHE A 115 3.95 0.72 18.58
CA PHE A 115 3.43 0.70 17.23
C PHE A 115 2.37 1.78 17.02
N ARG A 116 2.55 2.61 15.99
CA ARG A 116 1.62 3.66 15.60
C ARG A 116 1.02 3.36 14.22
N PRO A 117 -0.30 3.10 14.12
CA PRO A 117 -0.96 2.90 12.84
C PRO A 117 -0.78 4.12 11.91
N GLY A 118 -0.69 3.87 10.60
CA GLY A 118 -0.56 4.92 9.59
C GLY A 118 0.86 5.48 9.42
N MET A 119 1.85 5.00 10.19
CA MET A 119 3.25 5.41 10.05
C MET A 119 3.99 4.73 8.88
N GLY A 120 3.36 3.72 8.25
CA GLY A 120 3.85 3.03 7.07
C GLY A 120 2.70 2.61 6.17
N ALA A 121 3.01 2.28 4.92
CA ALA A 121 2.05 1.85 3.91
C ALA A 121 2.56 0.64 3.14
N ARG A 122 1.63 -0.21 2.68
CA ARG A 122 1.96 -1.36 1.83
C ARG A 122 2.55 -0.91 0.49
N GLY A 123 3.53 -1.66 0.00
CA GLY A 123 4.19 -1.44 -1.28
C GLY A 123 5.15 -0.25 -1.30
N LEU A 124 5.67 0.16 -0.14
CA LEU A 124 6.81 1.07 -0.08
C LEU A 124 8.09 0.35 -0.55
N HIS A 125 9.01 1.13 -1.08
CA HIS A 125 10.35 0.68 -1.45
C HIS A 125 11.37 1.31 -0.49
N LEU A 126 12.37 0.54 -0.11
CA LEU A 126 13.50 0.99 0.67
C LEU A 126 14.75 0.99 -0.20
N ASP A 127 15.39 2.15 -0.37
CA ASP A 127 16.80 2.21 -0.76
C ASP A 127 17.62 1.74 0.44
N ILE A 128 18.17 0.53 0.37
CA ILE A 128 18.85 -0.13 1.48
C ILE A 128 20.11 0.64 1.88
N LYS A 129 20.86 1.14 0.89
CA LYS A 129 22.12 1.85 1.11
C LYS A 129 21.89 3.20 1.79
N ARG A 130 20.85 3.92 1.38
CA ARG A 130 20.53 5.25 1.95
C ARG A 130 19.64 5.16 3.19
N GLY A 131 18.89 4.08 3.35
CA GLY A 131 17.84 3.96 4.37
C GLY A 131 16.64 4.83 4.06
N TRP A 132 16.30 5.00 2.78
CA TRP A 132 15.20 5.87 2.34
C TRP A 132 13.96 5.04 1.97
N LEU A 133 12.85 5.31 2.65
CA LEU A 133 11.53 4.79 2.29
C LEU A 133 10.89 5.70 1.25
N MET A 134 10.31 5.13 0.20
CA MET A 134 9.68 5.88 -0.89
C MET A 134 8.56 5.11 -1.58
N LYS A 135 7.65 5.84 -2.24
CA LYS A 135 6.68 5.26 -3.15
C LYS A 135 7.17 5.36 -4.60
N LEU A 136 7.02 4.26 -5.34
CA LEU A 136 7.25 4.23 -6.78
C LEU A 136 5.90 4.13 -7.51
N ASP A 137 5.83 4.71 -8.70
CA ASP A 137 4.73 4.45 -9.63
C ASP A 137 4.93 3.14 -10.42
N SER A 138 3.94 2.77 -11.24
CA SER A 138 3.98 1.56 -12.07
C SER A 138 5.11 1.56 -13.12
N TYR A 139 5.75 2.70 -13.35
CA TYR A 139 6.88 2.85 -14.24
C TYR A 139 8.19 3.04 -13.46
N HIS A 140 8.26 2.76 -12.16
CA HIS A 140 9.47 2.93 -11.34
C HIS A 140 9.98 4.39 -11.25
N ASN A 141 9.10 5.37 -11.42
CA ASN A 141 9.43 6.74 -11.04
C ASN A 141 9.19 6.90 -9.53
N ILE A 142 10.15 7.52 -8.85
CA ILE A 142 10.02 7.96 -7.47
C ILE A 142 8.93 9.03 -7.41
N GLN A 143 7.93 8.81 -6.57
CA GLN A 143 6.95 9.84 -6.26
C GLN A 143 7.56 10.86 -5.31
N LEU A 144 7.97 12.00 -5.84
CA LEU A 144 8.54 13.09 -5.07
C LEU A 144 7.58 13.52 -3.93
N GLY A 145 8.15 13.86 -2.78
CA GLY A 145 7.37 14.15 -1.56
C GLY A 145 6.96 12.91 -0.74
N THR A 146 7.23 11.70 -1.24
CA THR A 146 7.00 10.44 -0.50
C THR A 146 8.28 9.84 0.08
N VAL A 147 9.42 10.52 -0.05
CA VAL A 147 10.73 10.00 0.34
C VAL A 147 11.08 10.43 1.76
N TYR A 148 11.40 9.45 2.62
CA TYR A 148 11.70 9.68 4.03
C TYR A 148 12.91 8.87 4.49
N ARG A 149 13.73 9.46 5.35
CA ARG A 149 14.75 8.76 6.15
C ARG A 149 14.38 8.86 7.62
N GLY A 150 14.02 7.74 8.23
CA GLY A 150 13.30 7.80 9.51
C GLY A 150 12.01 8.61 9.34
N MET A 151 11.83 9.64 10.16
CA MET A 151 10.68 10.57 10.09
C MET A 151 10.97 11.81 9.26
N ASN A 152 12.21 11.99 8.80
CA ASN A 152 12.62 13.19 8.08
C ASN A 152 12.30 13.05 6.59
N ALA A 153 11.51 13.97 6.06
CA ALA A 153 11.26 14.06 4.63
C ALA A 153 12.53 14.48 3.88
N ILE A 154 12.79 13.84 2.74
CA ILE A 154 13.91 14.18 1.86
C ILE A 154 13.40 15.12 0.77
N SER A 155 14.15 16.21 0.54
CA SER A 155 13.81 17.21 -0.47
C SER A 155 13.83 16.61 -1.89
N ALA A 156 13.01 17.14 -2.79
CA ALA A 156 12.93 16.65 -4.16
C ALA A 156 14.28 16.81 -4.88
N GLU A 157 14.99 17.90 -4.59
CA GLU A 157 16.31 18.23 -5.13
C GLU A 157 17.34 17.18 -4.72
N GLU A 158 17.35 16.78 -3.44
CA GLU A 158 18.24 15.75 -2.92
C GLU A 158 17.91 14.37 -3.51
N VAL A 159 16.64 14.02 -3.64
CA VAL A 159 16.21 12.77 -4.30
C VAL A 159 16.69 12.71 -5.74
N ILE A 160 16.46 13.78 -6.52
CA ILE A 160 16.86 13.86 -7.93
C ILE A 160 18.38 13.78 -8.06
N ALA A 161 19.12 14.47 -7.20
CA ALA A 161 20.58 14.42 -7.19
C ALA A 161 21.11 13.02 -6.83
N ALA A 162 20.47 12.34 -5.88
CA ALA A 162 20.90 11.02 -5.42
C ALA A 162 20.64 9.89 -6.43
N HIS A 163 19.58 10.01 -7.23
CA HIS A 163 19.15 8.98 -8.19
C HIS A 163 19.34 9.37 -9.66
N ASN A 164 20.01 10.48 -9.94
CA ASN A 164 20.21 11.05 -11.28
C ASN A 164 18.89 11.24 -12.05
N GLY A 165 17.86 11.70 -11.35
CA GLY A 165 16.49 11.81 -11.85
C GLY A 165 15.49 11.13 -10.92
N THR A 166 14.27 10.95 -11.41
CA THR A 166 13.18 10.27 -10.67
C THR A 166 13.02 8.82 -11.09
N LYS A 167 13.50 8.45 -12.29
CA LYS A 167 13.34 7.11 -12.84
C LYS A 167 14.42 6.18 -12.34
N LEU A 168 14.02 5.09 -11.67
CA LEU A 168 14.91 4.01 -11.29
C LEU A 168 14.99 2.96 -12.40
N SER A 169 16.19 2.42 -12.63
CA SER A 169 16.37 1.29 -13.55
C SER A 169 15.81 0.01 -12.93
N ILE A 170 15.40 -0.93 -13.80
CA ILE A 170 14.89 -2.23 -13.37
C ILE A 170 15.94 -3.02 -12.58
N ASP A 171 17.21 -2.87 -12.91
CA ASP A 171 18.32 -3.53 -12.22
C ASP A 171 18.52 -3.02 -10.78
N ILE A 172 18.02 -1.83 -10.46
CA ILE A 172 18.06 -1.26 -9.11
C ILE A 172 16.84 -1.73 -8.32
N VAL A 173 15.63 -1.51 -8.85
CA VAL A 173 14.36 -1.86 -8.18
C VAL A 173 14.21 -3.37 -8.01
N GLY A 174 14.74 -4.11 -8.97
CA GLY A 174 14.65 -5.56 -9.05
C GLY A 174 13.36 -6.04 -9.66
N TYR A 175 13.45 -7.21 -10.29
CA TYR A 175 12.31 -8.01 -10.71
C TYR A 175 12.19 -9.18 -9.75
N LEU A 176 11.03 -9.37 -9.12
CA LEU A 176 10.78 -10.49 -8.20
C LEU A 176 11.79 -10.57 -7.03
N GLY A 177 12.24 -9.43 -6.48
CA GLY A 177 13.06 -9.38 -5.26
C GLY A 177 14.53 -9.79 -5.41
N LYS A 178 15.09 -9.84 -6.62
CA LYS A 178 16.48 -10.22 -6.89
C LYS A 178 17.45 -9.04 -7.11
N THR A 179 17.40 -8.01 -6.28
CA THR A 179 18.46 -6.98 -6.26
C THR A 179 18.93 -6.69 -4.84
N THR A 180 20.16 -6.18 -4.72
CA THR A 180 20.81 -5.91 -3.44
C THR A 180 20.53 -4.50 -2.90
N ASN A 181 19.93 -3.62 -3.71
CA ASN A 181 19.93 -2.18 -3.42
C ASN A 181 18.55 -1.63 -3.04
N MET A 182 17.47 -2.26 -3.51
CA MET A 182 16.10 -1.89 -3.17
C MET A 182 15.36 -3.08 -2.57
N PHE A 183 14.55 -2.81 -1.54
CA PHE A 183 13.64 -3.79 -0.96
C PHE A 183 12.20 -3.30 -1.04
N GLN A 184 11.27 -4.15 -1.49
CA GLN A 184 9.86 -3.80 -1.59
C GLN A 184 9.04 -4.50 -0.50
N PHE A 185 8.29 -3.71 0.27
CA PHE A 185 7.39 -4.23 1.30
C PHE A 185 6.03 -4.61 0.70
N VAL A 186 5.91 -5.83 0.20
CA VAL A 186 4.72 -6.28 -0.55
C VAL A 186 3.57 -6.78 0.33
N ASP A 187 3.82 -7.08 1.60
CA ASP A 187 2.86 -7.70 2.52
C ASP A 187 2.25 -6.67 3.49
N ILE A 188 1.04 -6.91 3.98
CA ILE A 188 0.42 -6.20 5.10
C ILE A 188 1.21 -6.48 6.39
N PHE A 189 1.76 -7.68 6.56
CA PHE A 189 2.65 -8.01 7.68
C PHE A 189 3.91 -7.14 7.73
N SER A 190 4.28 -6.50 6.62
CA SER A 190 5.43 -5.59 6.56
C SER A 190 5.19 -4.22 7.19
N ILE A 191 3.95 -3.84 7.52
CA ILE A 191 3.65 -2.51 8.09
C ILE A 191 4.34 -2.29 9.45
N PRO A 192 4.27 -3.22 10.42
CA PRO A 192 5.09 -3.19 11.63
C PRO A 192 6.58 -3.01 11.34
N GLU A 193 7.10 -3.71 10.33
CA GLU A 193 8.53 -3.72 10.00
C GLU A 193 8.99 -2.36 9.46
N ILE A 194 8.21 -1.77 8.55
CA ILE A 194 8.42 -0.42 8.03
C ILE A 194 8.44 0.58 9.20
N THR A 195 7.49 0.44 10.12
CA THR A 195 7.34 1.34 11.26
C THR A 195 8.53 1.22 12.21
N LEU A 196 8.98 -0.01 12.49
CA LEU A 196 10.14 -0.25 13.35
C LEU A 196 11.43 0.24 12.72
N LEU A 197 11.64 -0.03 11.42
CA LEU A 197 12.78 0.50 10.66
C LEU A 197 12.82 2.03 10.73
N ARG A 198 11.67 2.67 10.55
CA ARG A 198 11.52 4.13 10.64
C ARG A 198 11.93 4.64 12.02
N ASP A 199 11.38 4.03 13.07
CA ASP A 199 11.56 4.49 14.44
C ASP A 199 13.00 4.26 14.93
N VAL A 200 13.61 3.10 14.63
CA VAL A 200 15.03 2.82 14.91
C VAL A 200 15.95 3.80 14.17
N THR A 201 15.69 4.04 12.89
CA THR A 201 16.46 5.00 12.08
C THR A 201 16.36 6.40 12.68
N GLN A 202 15.17 6.82 13.07
CA GLN A 202 14.96 8.13 13.69
C GLN A 202 15.68 8.23 15.04
N TYR A 203 15.60 7.20 15.87
CA TYR A 203 16.29 7.15 17.16
C TYR A 203 17.81 7.36 17.00
N PHE A 204 18.43 6.70 16.02
CA PHE A 204 19.86 6.90 15.78
C PHE A 204 20.18 8.31 15.28
N ILE A 205 19.32 8.90 14.44
CA ILE A 205 19.49 10.28 13.98
C ILE A 205 19.40 11.25 15.16
N ASP A 206 18.35 11.15 15.99
CA ASP A 206 18.09 12.07 17.10
C ASP A 206 19.19 12.01 18.17
N ASN A 207 19.78 10.82 18.38
CA ASN A 207 20.83 10.61 19.37
C ASN A 207 22.25 10.74 18.78
N ASN A 208 22.39 11.18 17.53
CA ASN A 208 23.67 11.30 16.82
C ASN A 208 24.53 10.01 16.85
N ILE A 209 23.87 8.85 16.78
CA ILE A 209 24.54 7.55 16.75
C ILE A 209 24.96 7.28 15.30
N PRO A 210 26.24 7.02 15.00
CA PRO A 210 26.66 6.62 13.65
C PRO A 210 26.17 5.21 13.34
N PHE A 211 25.51 5.02 12.19
CA PHE A 211 25.06 3.71 11.74
C PHE A 211 25.11 3.59 10.21
N GLY A 212 25.26 2.36 9.72
CA GLY A 212 25.04 2.04 8.31
C GLY A 212 23.61 1.54 8.10
N SER A 213 22.85 2.20 7.21
CA SER A 213 21.45 1.83 6.92
C SER A 213 21.29 0.37 6.48
N GLU A 214 22.28 -0.16 5.78
CA GLU A 214 22.29 -1.55 5.31
C GLU A 214 22.29 -2.55 6.47
N TYR A 215 23.06 -2.27 7.54
CA TYR A 215 23.13 -3.17 8.71
C TYR A 215 21.82 -3.14 9.50
N VAL A 216 21.24 -1.96 9.69
CA VAL A 216 19.92 -1.82 10.31
C VAL A 216 18.86 -2.57 9.52
N PHE A 217 18.88 -2.44 8.19
CA PHE A 217 18.03 -3.24 7.30
C PHE A 217 18.23 -4.74 7.49
N TYR A 218 19.48 -5.22 7.51
CA TYR A 218 19.76 -6.64 7.63
C TYR A 218 19.33 -7.21 8.98
N ASP A 219 19.61 -6.52 10.08
CA ASP A 219 19.22 -6.93 11.43
C ASP A 219 17.70 -6.98 11.61
N LEU A 220 16.98 -6.00 11.05
CA LEU A 220 15.52 -5.96 11.12
C LEU A 220 14.87 -7.00 10.21
N LEU A 221 15.24 -7.01 8.92
CA LEU A 221 14.43 -7.62 7.86
C LEU A 221 15.02 -8.91 7.31
N LYS A 222 16.35 -9.10 7.38
CA LYS A 222 17.01 -10.28 6.79
C LYS A 222 17.43 -11.31 7.83
N HIS A 223 17.75 -10.90 9.06
CA HIS A 223 18.34 -11.75 10.07
C HIS A 223 17.34 -12.56 10.91
N GLU A 224 16.19 -12.91 10.32
CA GLU A 224 15.16 -13.78 10.91
C GLU A 224 14.40 -13.20 12.12
N SER A 225 14.72 -11.98 12.58
CA SER A 225 14.07 -11.30 13.72
C SER A 225 12.54 -11.27 13.58
N LEU A 226 12.06 -10.82 12.43
CA LEU A 226 10.63 -10.66 12.16
C LEU A 226 9.98 -11.94 11.61
N SER A 227 10.66 -12.70 10.76
CA SER A 227 10.15 -13.99 10.25
C SER A 227 9.99 -15.03 11.36
N LYS A 228 10.91 -15.09 12.34
CA LYS A 228 10.77 -15.98 13.51
C LYS A 228 9.69 -15.50 14.46
N VAL A 229 9.53 -14.19 14.62
CA VAL A 229 8.45 -13.61 15.44
C VAL A 229 7.08 -13.87 14.83
N ALA A 230 6.89 -13.67 13.53
CA ALA A 230 5.66 -14.03 12.84
C ALA A 230 5.35 -15.53 12.96
N GLN A 231 6.39 -16.37 13.06
CA GLN A 231 6.28 -17.81 13.28
C GLN A 231 6.31 -18.22 14.77
N SER A 232 6.35 -17.28 15.72
CA SER A 232 6.37 -17.60 17.15
C SER A 232 5.04 -18.23 17.59
N SER A 233 5.08 -19.05 18.64
CA SER A 233 3.87 -19.61 19.27
C SER A 233 2.87 -18.53 19.62
N ASP A 234 3.35 -17.44 20.21
CA ASP A 234 2.51 -16.38 20.78
C ASP A 234 1.78 -15.60 19.68
N THR A 235 2.47 -15.35 18.56
CA THR A 235 1.86 -14.71 17.38
C THR A 235 0.83 -15.64 16.74
N ARG A 236 1.13 -16.94 16.61
CA ARG A 236 0.16 -17.92 16.09
C ARG A 236 -1.07 -18.06 16.98
N ASP A 237 -0.89 -18.09 18.30
CA ASP A 237 -2.00 -18.21 19.25
C ASP A 237 -2.94 -17.00 19.19
N ILE A 238 -2.39 -15.79 19.05
CA ILE A 238 -3.18 -14.57 18.89
C ILE A 238 -3.87 -14.54 17.52
N MET A 239 -3.20 -14.95 16.45
CA MET A 239 -3.82 -15.09 15.12
C MET A 239 -5.01 -16.07 15.18
N LEU A 240 -4.83 -17.24 15.79
CA LEU A 240 -5.89 -18.24 15.98
C LEU A 240 -7.07 -17.71 16.79
N LYS A 241 -6.80 -17.04 17.93
CA LYS A 241 -7.87 -16.43 18.75
C LYS A 241 -8.69 -15.41 17.96
N GLN A 242 -8.02 -14.52 17.22
CA GLN A 242 -8.71 -13.51 16.41
C GLN A 242 -9.51 -14.13 15.27
N TYR A 243 -8.98 -15.16 14.63
CA TYR A 243 -9.71 -15.89 13.58
C TYR A 243 -10.95 -16.59 14.14
N ILE A 244 -10.85 -17.24 15.30
CA ILE A 244 -12.00 -17.85 15.97
C ILE A 244 -13.06 -16.79 16.29
N GLU A 245 -12.68 -15.63 16.85
CA GLU A 245 -13.59 -14.51 17.10
C GLU A 245 -14.29 -14.02 15.81
N GLN A 246 -13.55 -13.94 14.70
CA GLN A 246 -14.12 -13.59 13.41
C GLN A 246 -15.13 -14.62 12.93
N ILE A 247 -14.81 -15.92 12.98
CA ILE A 247 -15.73 -17.00 12.59
C ILE A 247 -17.04 -16.87 13.36
N TYR A 248 -16.98 -16.68 14.69
CA TYR A 248 -18.19 -16.48 15.49
C TYR A 248 -18.97 -15.25 15.01
N THR A 249 -18.30 -14.14 14.76
CA THR A 249 -18.95 -12.91 14.28
C THR A 249 -19.63 -13.10 12.93
N ASP A 250 -18.93 -13.70 11.96
CA ASP A 250 -19.42 -13.92 10.60
C ASP A 250 -20.56 -14.95 10.57
N LEU A 251 -20.49 -16.02 11.38
CA LEU A 251 -21.60 -16.97 11.56
C LEU A 251 -22.84 -16.29 12.13
N HIS A 252 -22.68 -15.42 13.13
CA HIS A 252 -23.81 -14.69 13.72
C HIS A 252 -24.44 -13.69 12.73
N VAL A 253 -23.67 -13.17 11.79
CA VAL A 253 -24.19 -12.33 10.69
C VAL A 253 -24.92 -13.19 9.66
N ARG A 254 -24.33 -14.32 9.25
CA ARG A 254 -24.95 -15.24 8.27
C ARG A 254 -26.26 -15.85 8.77
N ILE A 255 -26.32 -16.27 10.03
CA ILE A 255 -27.56 -16.81 10.64
C ILE A 255 -28.66 -15.73 10.64
N ARG A 256 -28.32 -14.50 11.02
CA ARG A 256 -29.27 -13.38 10.99
C ARG A 256 -29.77 -13.05 9.58
N ASN A 257 -28.86 -13.03 8.60
CA ASN A 257 -29.22 -12.71 7.22
C ASN A 257 -30.06 -13.84 6.59
N ASN A 258 -29.75 -15.11 6.88
CA ASN A 258 -30.56 -16.24 6.43
C ASN A 258 -31.97 -16.23 7.03
N HIS A 259 -32.12 -15.85 8.31
CA HIS A 259 -33.45 -15.67 8.91
C HIS A 259 -34.25 -14.53 8.25
N HIS A 260 -33.59 -13.44 7.85
CA HIS A 260 -34.25 -12.36 7.10
C HIS A 260 -34.61 -12.76 5.67
N GLN A 261 -33.76 -13.53 4.98
CA GLN A 261 -34.07 -14.07 3.65
C GLN A 261 -35.22 -15.07 3.70
N GLN A 262 -35.24 -15.99 4.68
CA GLN A 262 -36.36 -16.91 4.87
C GLN A 262 -37.67 -16.17 5.17
N GLN A 263 -37.64 -15.12 6.00
CA GLN A 263 -38.84 -14.30 6.26
C GLN A 263 -39.31 -13.50 5.04
N GLN A 264 -38.41 -13.08 4.16
CA GLN A 264 -38.77 -12.41 2.90
C GLN A 264 -39.36 -13.40 1.88
N GLU A 265 -38.77 -14.60 1.76
CA GLU A 265 -39.29 -15.67 0.91
C GLU A 265 -40.66 -16.18 1.39
N GLU A 266 -40.86 -16.31 2.71
CA GLU A 266 -42.16 -16.68 3.31
C GLU A 266 -43.23 -15.59 3.09
N GLN A 267 -42.87 -14.31 3.15
CA GLN A 267 -43.80 -13.20 2.86
C GLN A 267 -44.16 -13.08 1.37
N GLU A 268 -43.23 -13.40 0.47
CA GLU A 268 -43.49 -13.44 -0.97
C GLU A 268 -44.37 -14.65 -1.36
N GLU A 269 -44.20 -15.80 -0.71
CA GLU A 269 -45.11 -16.95 -0.86
C GLU A 269 -46.53 -16.68 -0.32
N GLU A 270 -46.67 -16.03 0.84
CA GLU A 270 -47.97 -15.59 1.39
C GLU A 270 -48.67 -14.55 0.48
N CYS A 271 -47.92 -13.66 -0.16
CA CYS A 271 -48.47 -12.69 -1.10
C CYS A 271 -48.90 -13.36 -2.43
N SER A 272 -48.21 -14.42 -2.86
CA SER A 272 -48.57 -15.17 -4.08
C SER A 272 -49.84 -16.01 -3.92
N THR A 273 -50.09 -16.54 -2.72
CA THR A 273 -51.24 -17.42 -2.41
C THR A 273 -52.55 -16.66 -2.18
N ASN A 274 -52.51 -15.34 -1.94
CA ASN A 274 -53.68 -14.49 -1.74
C ASN A 274 -54.22 -13.81 -3.03
N THR A 275 -53.76 -14.23 -4.21
CA THR A 275 -54.35 -13.75 -5.47
C THR A 275 -55.73 -14.37 -5.67
N THR A 276 -56.77 -13.71 -5.15
CA THR A 276 -58.16 -14.02 -5.48
C THR A 276 -58.37 -13.73 -6.96
N VAL A 277 -58.51 -14.78 -7.77
CA VAL A 277 -58.99 -14.67 -9.14
C VAL A 277 -60.46 -14.28 -9.08
N VAL A 278 -60.75 -13.00 -9.29
CA VAL A 278 -62.11 -12.53 -9.54
C VAL A 278 -62.47 -12.97 -10.95
N VAL A 279 -63.24 -14.05 -11.05
CA VAL A 279 -63.96 -14.40 -12.28
C VAL A 279 -65.16 -13.48 -12.35
N CYS A 280 -65.14 -12.55 -13.31
CA CYS A 280 -66.33 -11.77 -13.66
C CYS A 280 -67.23 -12.64 -14.53
N ASP A 281 -68.46 -12.88 -14.06
CA ASP A 281 -69.56 -13.44 -14.84
C ASP A 281 -70.00 -12.50 -15.98
#